data_AF-A0A4Y4XLX8-F1
#
_entry.id   AF-A0A4Y4XLX8-F1
#
_cell.length_a   1.000
_cell.length_b   1.000
_cell.length_c   1.000
_cell.angle_alpha   90.00
_cell.angle_beta   90.00
_cell.angle_gamma   90.00
#
_symmetry.space_group_name_H-M   'P 1'
#
loop_
_entity.id
_entity.type
_entity.pdbx_description
1 polymer ?
#
loop_
_entity_poly.entity_id
_entity_poly.type
_entity_poly.pdbx_seq_one_letter_code
_entity_poly.pdbx_strand_id
1 'polypeptide(L)'
;MRFFILFFIGALGVSFSQTEFNLKDLEKKPTGIVRDYYLWRYISDKKTTLENAKKAYELTQNKNNALQKAMQEKGSDNAEKNPDVKLPEDIYCKQITLESILEELDTFQNSCIAIALKSKIRDLDKIPLQTLKPLQIKIKEAYPVLYEELEILQSKHVSASLFKANAQVFSALFNHLSYEKKLQIFEERIPIKELNRLLDENYPAFNRLIYQVILDPKLDHFKDALAKSNATHSNAQTFFILGINEILRKKTSKALKYFERSEAVVKDDDFSKDRAIFWQYLASKKKKTLESLSQSPALNLYSLYASRKLKTTPSYRIISRIQNLSQEDPPFDTHDPFLWQIFKEKTLSLKDEGAFNAMLKSLYYEKSAPELTYLLSQRNKDKIYYYLSPYEGIIEWQ
;
A
#
# COMPACT_ATOMS: atom_id res chain seq x y z
N MET A 1 -59.16 -18.41 27.47
CA MET A 1 -58.84 -17.35 26.48
C MET A 1 -57.35 -17.08 26.53
N ARG A 2 -56.58 -17.57 25.55
CA ARG A 2 -55.15 -17.25 25.38
C ARG A 2 -55.04 -16.24 24.25
N PHE A 3 -54.69 -15.00 24.57
CA PHE A 3 -54.42 -13.95 23.58
C PHE A 3 -53.00 -14.15 23.03
N PHE A 4 -52.89 -14.48 21.75
CA PHE A 4 -51.65 -14.41 21.00
C PHE A 4 -51.50 -12.97 20.49
N ILE A 5 -50.50 -12.24 20.98
CA ILE A 5 -50.05 -10.96 20.43
C ILE A 5 -48.99 -11.29 19.38
N LEU A 6 -49.33 -11.11 18.10
CA LEU A 6 -48.40 -11.18 16.98
C LEU A 6 -47.70 -9.82 16.86
N PHE A 7 -46.42 -9.79 17.23
CA PHE A 7 -45.53 -8.65 17.03
C PHE A 7 -45.07 -8.66 15.56
N PHE A 8 -45.63 -7.76 14.75
CA PHE A 8 -45.18 -7.52 13.38
C PHE A 8 -43.96 -6.57 13.44
N ILE A 9 -42.75 -7.12 13.49
CA ILE A 9 -41.52 -6.34 13.31
C ILE A 9 -41.41 -6.08 11.80
N GLY A 10 -41.88 -4.91 11.39
CA GLY A 10 -41.61 -4.38 10.06
C GLY A 10 -40.11 -4.15 9.90
N ALA A 11 -39.45 -5.04 9.18
CA ALA A 11 -38.13 -4.78 8.64
C ALA A 11 -38.23 -3.63 7.62
N LEU A 12 -37.99 -2.41 8.09
CA LEU A 12 -37.61 -1.29 7.23
C LEU A 12 -36.24 -1.63 6.62
N GLY A 13 -36.27 -2.43 5.55
CA GLY A 13 -35.14 -2.59 4.66
C GLY A 13 -34.82 -1.22 4.10
N VAL A 14 -33.68 -0.67 4.51
CA VAL A 14 -33.01 0.38 3.76
C VAL A 14 -32.65 -0.25 2.42
N SER A 15 -33.55 -0.11 1.45
CA SER A 15 -33.28 -0.40 0.05
C SER A 15 -32.19 0.55 -0.38
N PHE A 16 -30.93 0.15 -0.20
CA PHE A 16 -29.84 0.68 -1.00
C PHE A 16 -30.24 0.37 -2.44
N SER A 17 -30.86 1.34 -3.11
CA SER A 17 -31.11 1.28 -4.54
C SER A 17 -29.75 1.12 -5.19
N GLN A 18 -29.38 -0.12 -5.50
CA GLN A 18 -28.17 -0.42 -6.24
C GLN A 18 -28.40 0.17 -7.62
N THR A 19 -27.83 1.34 -7.88
CA THR A 19 -27.69 1.84 -9.24
C THR A 19 -26.87 0.80 -10.00
N GLU A 20 -27.55 -0.09 -10.72
CA GLU A 20 -26.93 -1.03 -11.64
C GLU A 20 -26.43 -0.25 -12.84
N PHE A 21 -25.18 0.20 -12.78
CA PHE A 21 -24.52 0.83 -13.92
C PHE A 21 -24.25 -0.24 -14.98
N ASN A 22 -24.70 0.00 -16.21
CA ASN A 22 -24.25 -0.81 -17.34
C ASN A 22 -22.85 -0.33 -17.80
N LEU A 23 -22.23 -1.09 -18.70
CA LEU A 23 -20.89 -0.79 -19.18
C LEU A 23 -20.77 0.60 -19.83
N LYS A 24 -21.77 1.01 -20.63
CA LYS A 24 -21.79 2.33 -21.29
C LYS A 24 -21.91 3.48 -20.29
N ASP A 25 -22.59 3.25 -19.17
CA ASP A 25 -22.66 4.24 -18.10
C ASP A 25 -21.30 4.39 -17.43
N LEU A 26 -20.64 3.26 -17.13
CA LEU A 26 -19.31 3.25 -16.50
C LEU A 26 -18.24 3.87 -17.39
N GLU A 27 -18.29 3.66 -18.71
CA GLU A 27 -17.37 4.29 -19.68
C GLU A 27 -17.40 5.82 -19.60
N LYS A 28 -18.56 6.41 -19.32
CA LYS A 28 -18.74 7.87 -19.21
C LYS A 28 -18.32 8.44 -17.84
N LYS A 29 -18.12 7.58 -16.83
CA LYS A 29 -17.71 8.01 -15.49
C LYS A 29 -16.21 8.29 -15.43
N PRO A 30 -15.76 9.23 -14.57
CA PRO A 30 -14.34 9.57 -14.44
C PRO A 30 -13.50 8.35 -14.05
N THR A 31 -12.27 8.29 -14.56
CA THR A 31 -11.28 7.27 -14.19
C THR A 31 -10.95 7.39 -12.70
N GLY A 32 -10.89 6.28 -11.97
CA GLY A 32 -10.49 6.30 -10.56
C GLY A 32 -11.00 5.11 -9.78
N ILE A 33 -10.72 5.11 -8.48
CA ILE A 33 -11.06 4.03 -7.55
C ILE A 33 -12.57 3.73 -7.54
N VAL A 34 -13.40 4.77 -7.64
CA VAL A 34 -14.87 4.63 -7.66
C VAL A 34 -15.29 3.84 -8.90
N ARG A 35 -14.81 4.21 -10.08
CA ARG A 35 -15.13 3.49 -11.32
C ARG A 35 -14.59 2.07 -11.31
N ASP A 36 -13.35 1.87 -10.84
CA ASP A 36 -12.75 0.54 -10.72
C ASP A 36 -13.57 -0.39 -9.80
N TYR A 37 -14.15 0.14 -8.71
CA TYR A 37 -15.05 -0.61 -7.85
C TYR A 37 -16.33 -1.07 -8.58
N TYR A 38 -16.98 -0.19 -9.32
CA TYR A 38 -18.18 -0.57 -10.07
C TYR A 38 -17.85 -1.48 -11.26
N LEU A 39 -16.69 -1.33 -11.91
CA LEU A 39 -16.20 -2.26 -12.93
C LEU A 39 -15.94 -3.64 -12.34
N TRP A 40 -15.35 -3.73 -11.13
CA TRP A 40 -15.22 -5.00 -10.41
C TRP A 40 -16.58 -5.64 -10.15
N ARG A 41 -17.55 -4.89 -9.63
CA ARG A 41 -18.93 -5.40 -9.44
C ARG A 41 -19.55 -5.89 -10.73
N TYR A 42 -19.39 -5.13 -11.82
CA TYR A 42 -19.90 -5.47 -13.14
C TYR A 42 -19.27 -6.78 -13.66
N ILE A 43 -17.95 -6.95 -13.54
CA ILE A 43 -17.26 -8.20 -13.91
C ILE A 43 -17.73 -9.38 -13.04
N SER A 44 -17.91 -9.16 -11.74
CA SER A 44 -18.33 -10.20 -10.79
C SER A 44 -19.79 -10.63 -10.93
N ASP A 45 -20.65 -9.83 -11.57
CA ASP A 45 -22.05 -10.22 -11.80
C ASP A 45 -22.12 -11.45 -12.74
N LYS A 46 -22.88 -12.46 -12.33
CA LYS A 46 -23.12 -13.68 -13.11
C LYS A 46 -23.75 -13.40 -14.48
N LYS A 47 -24.55 -12.34 -14.60
CA LYS A 47 -25.21 -11.94 -15.86
C LYS A 47 -24.24 -11.33 -16.88
N THR A 48 -23.08 -10.85 -16.43
CA THR A 48 -22.08 -10.24 -17.33
C THR A 48 -21.39 -11.31 -18.16
N THR A 49 -21.46 -11.13 -19.48
CA THR A 49 -20.81 -11.99 -20.48
C THR A 49 -19.29 -11.85 -20.43
N LEU A 50 -18.57 -12.87 -20.90
CA LEU A 50 -17.10 -12.84 -20.91
C LEU A 50 -16.54 -11.68 -21.74
N GLU A 51 -17.16 -11.35 -22.88
CA GLU A 51 -16.75 -10.23 -23.73
C GLU A 51 -16.91 -8.88 -23.01
N ASN A 52 -18.05 -8.66 -22.35
CA ASN A 52 -18.29 -7.41 -21.62
C ASN A 52 -17.41 -7.32 -20.36
N ALA A 53 -17.15 -8.44 -19.69
CA ALA A 53 -16.21 -8.49 -18.58
C ALA A 53 -14.79 -8.10 -19.02
N LYS A 54 -14.34 -8.58 -20.19
CA LYS A 54 -13.05 -8.20 -20.77
C LYS A 54 -12.97 -6.70 -21.05
N LYS A 55 -13.99 -6.13 -21.71
CA LYS A 55 -14.06 -4.67 -21.95
C LYS A 55 -14.03 -3.89 -20.64
N ALA A 56 -14.82 -4.32 -19.65
CA ALA A 56 -14.82 -3.70 -18.32
C ALA A 56 -13.44 -3.78 -17.65
N TYR A 57 -12.75 -4.92 -17.77
CA TYR A 57 -11.41 -5.12 -17.21
C TYR A 57 -10.37 -4.19 -17.86
N GLU A 58 -10.46 -3.98 -19.18
CA GLU A 58 -9.62 -3.05 -19.93
C GLU A 58 -9.86 -1.57 -19.54
N LEU A 59 -11.09 -1.21 -19.14
CA LEU A 59 -11.43 0.13 -18.64
C LEU A 59 -10.90 0.42 -17.22
N THR A 60 -10.48 -0.60 -16.47
CA THR A 60 -9.98 -0.40 -15.11
C THR A 60 -8.63 0.32 -15.12
N GLN A 61 -8.48 1.29 -14.23
CA GLN A 61 -7.20 1.98 -14.04
C GLN A 61 -6.24 1.12 -13.20
N ASN A 62 -6.76 0.48 -12.15
CA ASN A 62 -5.97 -0.29 -11.19
C ASN A 62 -6.40 -1.76 -11.16
N LYS A 63 -5.72 -2.60 -11.95
CA LYS A 63 -5.93 -4.06 -12.00
C LYS A 63 -5.37 -4.76 -10.75
N ASN A 64 -6.02 -4.56 -9.61
CA ASN A 64 -5.64 -5.19 -8.34
C ASN A 64 -6.00 -6.70 -8.32
N ASN A 65 -5.60 -7.39 -7.25
CA ASN A 65 -5.84 -8.85 -7.11
C ASN A 65 -7.33 -9.22 -7.12
N ALA A 66 -8.22 -8.38 -6.60
CA ALA A 66 -9.66 -8.66 -6.58
C ALA A 66 -10.26 -8.60 -8.00
N LEU A 67 -9.86 -7.60 -8.80
CA LEU A 67 -10.22 -7.50 -10.21
C LEU A 67 -9.65 -8.64 -11.04
N GLN A 68 -8.37 -8.96 -10.85
CA GLN A 68 -7.72 -10.09 -11.54
C GLN A 68 -8.42 -11.41 -11.24
N LYS A 69 -8.75 -11.65 -9.96
CA LYS A 69 -9.48 -12.84 -9.52
C LYS A 69 -10.89 -12.90 -10.14
N ALA A 70 -11.63 -11.80 -10.11
CA ALA A 70 -12.96 -11.75 -10.71
C ALA A 70 -12.92 -12.04 -12.22
N MET A 71 -11.93 -11.49 -12.94
CA MET A 71 -11.74 -11.74 -14.37
C MET A 71 -11.32 -13.20 -14.64
N GLN A 72 -10.46 -13.77 -13.79
CA GLN A 72 -10.08 -15.18 -13.86
C GLN A 72 -11.28 -16.11 -13.67
N GLU A 73 -12.07 -15.91 -12.62
CA GLU A 73 -13.28 -16.70 -12.34
C GLU A 73 -14.27 -16.59 -13.50
N LYS A 74 -14.46 -15.38 -14.03
CA LYS A 74 -15.32 -15.15 -15.21
C LYS A 74 -14.86 -15.95 -16.42
N GLY A 75 -13.54 -16.02 -16.65
CA GLY A 75 -12.93 -16.83 -17.70
C GLY A 75 -13.20 -18.32 -17.51
N SER A 76 -12.94 -18.85 -16.32
CA SER A 76 -13.17 -20.26 -16.00
C SER A 76 -14.63 -20.68 -16.17
N ASP A 77 -15.59 -19.86 -15.72
CA ASP A 77 -17.02 -20.16 -15.82
C ASP A 77 -17.56 -20.17 -17.26
N ASN A 78 -16.82 -19.56 -18.21
CA ASN A 78 -17.26 -19.33 -19.58
C ASN A 78 -16.36 -19.96 -20.65
N ALA A 79 -15.32 -20.69 -20.26
CA ALA A 79 -14.34 -21.28 -21.17
C ALA A 79 -14.99 -22.18 -22.24
N GLU A 80 -16.00 -22.95 -21.86
CA GLU A 80 -16.73 -23.84 -22.78
C GLU A 80 -17.77 -23.09 -23.65
N LYS A 81 -18.29 -21.97 -23.15
CA LYS A 81 -19.38 -21.22 -23.80
C LYS A 81 -18.89 -20.20 -24.83
N ASN A 82 -17.65 -19.73 -24.69
CA ASN A 82 -17.08 -18.67 -25.52
C ASN A 82 -15.60 -18.97 -25.84
N PRO A 83 -15.31 -20.03 -26.61
CA PRO A 83 -13.93 -20.46 -26.87
C PRO A 83 -13.10 -19.39 -27.61
N ASP A 84 -13.74 -18.50 -28.36
CA ASP A 84 -13.06 -17.48 -29.17
C ASP A 84 -12.65 -16.23 -28.37
N VAL A 85 -13.16 -16.05 -27.13
CA VAL A 85 -12.87 -14.85 -26.33
C VAL A 85 -11.58 -15.05 -25.53
N LYS A 86 -10.47 -14.55 -26.08
CA LYS A 86 -9.17 -14.56 -25.40
C LYS A 86 -9.18 -13.69 -24.14
N LEU A 87 -8.79 -14.29 -23.02
CA LEU A 87 -8.58 -13.60 -21.74
C LEU A 87 -7.49 -12.53 -21.85
N PRO A 88 -7.53 -11.48 -21.00
CA PRO A 88 -6.43 -10.53 -20.88
C PRO A 88 -5.09 -11.23 -20.61
N GLU A 89 -4.01 -10.72 -21.19
CA GLU A 89 -2.67 -11.34 -21.13
C GLU A 89 -2.23 -11.66 -19.69
N ASP A 90 -2.43 -10.72 -18.76
CA ASP A 90 -2.03 -10.85 -17.35
C ASP A 90 -2.84 -11.89 -16.56
N ILE A 91 -3.96 -12.35 -17.12
CA ILE A 91 -4.77 -13.46 -16.60
C ILE A 91 -4.36 -14.76 -17.30
N TYR A 92 -4.37 -14.74 -18.64
CA TYR A 92 -4.06 -15.91 -19.47
C TYR A 92 -2.67 -16.47 -19.17
N CYS A 93 -1.64 -15.62 -19.16
CA CYS A 93 -0.25 -16.03 -19.00
C CYS A 93 0.06 -16.59 -17.60
N LYS A 94 -0.78 -16.33 -16.59
CA LYS A 94 -0.63 -16.96 -15.26
C LYS A 94 -1.18 -18.39 -15.21
N GLN A 95 -2.09 -18.71 -16.13
CA GLN A 95 -2.82 -19.97 -16.16
C GLN A 95 -2.14 -21.02 -17.05
N ILE A 96 -1.52 -20.58 -18.14
CA ILE A 96 -0.81 -21.48 -19.06
C ILE A 96 0.35 -22.22 -18.36
N THR A 97 0.61 -23.45 -18.79
CA THR A 97 1.74 -24.26 -18.32
C THR A 97 3.04 -23.83 -18.99
N LEU A 98 4.17 -24.02 -18.31
CA LEU A 98 5.47 -23.65 -18.88
C LEU A 98 5.88 -24.57 -20.02
N GLU A 99 5.43 -25.81 -20.00
CA GLU A 99 5.61 -26.81 -21.06
C GLU A 99 4.91 -26.38 -22.35
N SER A 100 3.65 -25.92 -22.24
CA SER A 100 2.91 -25.41 -23.40
C SER A 100 3.54 -24.15 -23.99
N ILE A 101 4.07 -23.25 -23.15
CA ILE A 101 4.84 -22.10 -23.64
C ILE A 101 6.10 -22.58 -24.38
N LEU A 102 6.79 -23.60 -23.87
CA LEU A 102 8.02 -24.09 -24.46
C LEU A 102 7.80 -24.73 -25.84
N GLU A 103 6.73 -25.50 -26.01
CA GLU A 103 6.37 -26.15 -27.27
C GLU A 103 6.19 -25.14 -28.42
N GLU A 104 5.68 -23.94 -28.09
CA GLU A 104 5.44 -22.86 -29.05
C GLU A 104 6.23 -21.59 -28.71
N LEU A 105 7.46 -21.71 -28.22
CA LEU A 105 8.22 -20.62 -27.61
C LEU A 105 8.29 -19.32 -28.42
N ASP A 106 8.36 -19.41 -29.74
CA ASP A 106 8.46 -18.26 -30.63
C ASP A 106 7.12 -17.55 -30.90
N THR A 107 5.99 -18.15 -30.52
CA THR A 107 4.66 -17.51 -30.62
C THR A 107 4.36 -16.62 -29.40
N PHE A 108 5.00 -16.89 -28.26
CA PHE A 108 4.78 -16.15 -27.02
C PHE A 108 5.64 -14.90 -26.92
N GLN A 109 5.01 -13.80 -26.52
CA GLN A 109 5.71 -12.57 -26.17
C GLN A 109 6.51 -12.73 -24.87
N ASN A 110 7.66 -12.05 -24.78
CA ASN A 110 8.51 -12.08 -23.58
C ASN A 110 7.76 -11.68 -22.31
N SER A 111 6.76 -10.77 -22.41
CA SER A 111 5.87 -10.37 -21.30
C SER A 111 5.07 -11.53 -20.75
N CYS A 112 4.43 -12.30 -21.63
CA CYS A 112 3.65 -13.47 -21.24
C CYS A 112 4.52 -14.52 -20.55
N ILE A 113 5.70 -14.81 -21.11
CA ILE A 113 6.67 -15.76 -20.53
C ILE A 113 7.12 -15.28 -19.14
N ALA A 114 7.43 -13.99 -18.99
CA ALA A 114 7.83 -13.41 -17.71
C ALA A 114 6.70 -13.50 -16.66
N ILE A 115 5.44 -13.23 -17.05
CA ILE A 115 4.27 -13.37 -16.18
C ILE A 115 4.10 -14.83 -15.74
N ALA A 116 4.22 -15.78 -16.67
CA ALA A 116 4.10 -17.20 -16.39
C ALA A 116 5.17 -17.66 -15.39
N LEU A 117 6.45 -17.38 -15.67
CA LEU A 117 7.58 -17.71 -14.79
C LEU A 117 7.41 -17.10 -13.39
N LYS A 118 7.08 -15.80 -13.33
CA LYS A 118 6.84 -15.10 -12.06
C LYS A 118 5.68 -15.73 -11.27
N SER A 119 4.64 -16.21 -11.94
CA SER A 119 3.50 -16.86 -11.26
C SER A 119 3.88 -18.21 -10.63
N LYS A 120 4.91 -18.88 -11.15
CA LYS A 120 5.37 -20.21 -10.67
C LYS A 120 6.67 -20.15 -9.84
N ILE A 121 7.22 -18.95 -9.62
CA ILE A 121 8.52 -18.76 -8.97
C ILE A 121 8.64 -19.38 -7.56
N ARG A 122 7.52 -19.55 -6.85
CA ARG A 122 7.48 -20.18 -5.52
C ARG A 122 7.75 -21.67 -5.53
N ASP A 123 7.47 -22.32 -6.67
CA ASP A 123 7.60 -23.75 -6.89
C ASP A 123 8.69 -24.03 -7.95
N LEU A 124 9.67 -23.13 -8.08
CA LEU A 124 10.68 -23.20 -9.14
C LEU A 124 11.54 -24.47 -9.04
N ASP A 125 11.73 -24.99 -7.83
CA ASP A 125 12.41 -26.26 -7.55
C ASP A 125 11.69 -27.48 -8.13
N LYS A 126 10.39 -27.37 -8.40
CA LYS A 126 9.58 -28.43 -9.04
C LYS A 126 9.61 -28.35 -10.56
N ILE A 127 10.15 -27.29 -11.15
CA ILE A 127 10.18 -27.09 -12.60
C ILE A 127 11.46 -27.73 -13.17
N PRO A 128 11.36 -28.65 -14.15
CA PRO A 128 12.53 -29.25 -14.78
C PRO A 128 13.44 -28.19 -15.44
N LEU A 129 14.76 -28.32 -15.25
CA LEU A 129 15.76 -27.41 -15.84
C LEU A 129 15.65 -27.33 -17.37
N GLN A 130 15.31 -28.44 -18.02
CA GLN A 130 15.09 -28.50 -19.47
C GLN A 130 13.93 -27.60 -19.93
N THR A 131 12.90 -27.42 -19.11
CA THR A 131 11.80 -26.50 -19.38
C THR A 131 12.21 -25.07 -19.04
N LEU A 132 12.88 -24.90 -17.90
CA LEU A 132 13.14 -23.57 -17.34
C LEU A 132 14.21 -22.78 -18.12
N LYS A 133 15.32 -23.42 -18.53
CA LYS A 133 16.45 -22.74 -19.16
C LYS A 133 16.12 -22.03 -20.48
N PRO A 134 15.39 -22.65 -21.43
CA PRO A 134 15.01 -21.96 -22.67
C PRO A 134 14.14 -20.72 -22.41
N LEU A 135 13.16 -20.83 -21.49
CA LEU A 135 12.28 -19.71 -21.12
C LEU A 135 13.06 -18.56 -20.48
N GLN A 136 14.03 -18.87 -19.63
CA GLN A 136 14.93 -17.87 -19.03
C GLN A 136 15.77 -17.14 -20.07
N ILE A 137 16.35 -17.86 -21.03
CA ILE A 137 17.15 -17.26 -22.10
C ILE A 137 16.28 -16.30 -22.91
N LYS A 138 15.04 -16.69 -23.22
CA LYS A 138 14.09 -15.87 -23.99
C LYS A 138 13.77 -14.54 -23.31
N ILE A 139 13.64 -14.51 -21.98
CA ILE A 139 13.30 -13.29 -21.23
C ILE A 139 14.52 -12.44 -20.81
N LYS A 140 15.75 -12.95 -20.94
CA LYS A 140 16.96 -12.36 -20.35
C LYS A 140 17.12 -10.86 -20.60
N GLU A 141 17.03 -10.45 -21.86
CA GLU A 141 17.23 -9.05 -22.27
C GLU A 141 16.06 -8.15 -21.88
N ALA A 142 14.83 -8.65 -21.98
CA ALA A 142 13.62 -7.87 -21.72
C ALA A 142 13.26 -7.78 -20.22
N TYR A 143 13.65 -8.78 -19.42
CA TYR A 143 13.34 -8.91 -17.99
C TYR A 143 14.58 -9.33 -17.18
N PRO A 144 15.65 -8.50 -17.17
CA PRO A 144 16.95 -8.87 -16.58
C PRO A 144 16.87 -9.13 -15.07
N VAL A 145 16.01 -8.40 -14.34
CA VAL A 145 15.79 -8.63 -12.91
C VAL A 145 15.23 -10.02 -12.67
N LEU A 146 14.13 -10.40 -13.37
CA LEU A 146 13.53 -11.72 -13.23
C LEU A 146 14.51 -12.82 -13.65
N TYR A 147 15.27 -12.61 -14.72
CA TYR A 147 16.33 -13.53 -15.11
C TYR A 147 17.34 -13.77 -13.98
N GLU A 148 17.84 -12.70 -13.33
CA GLU A 148 18.77 -12.81 -12.21
C GLU A 148 18.14 -13.48 -10.98
N GLU A 149 16.88 -13.18 -10.65
CA GLU A 149 16.13 -13.89 -9.60
C GLU A 149 16.12 -15.40 -9.83
N LEU A 150 15.87 -15.82 -11.07
CA LEU A 150 15.81 -17.22 -11.44
C LEU A 150 17.19 -17.90 -11.44
N GLU A 151 18.26 -17.20 -11.83
CA GLU A 151 19.64 -17.71 -11.74
C GLU A 151 20.07 -17.89 -10.27
N ILE A 152 19.70 -16.95 -9.38
CA ILE A 152 19.97 -17.08 -7.94
C ILE A 152 19.30 -18.32 -7.36
N LEU A 153 18.03 -18.56 -7.71
CA LEU A 153 17.27 -19.72 -7.23
C LEU A 153 17.82 -21.06 -7.71
N GLN A 154 18.48 -21.10 -8.88
CA GLN A 154 19.16 -22.30 -9.39
C GLN A 154 20.58 -22.50 -8.84
N SER A 155 21.13 -21.50 -8.15
CA SER A 155 22.50 -21.59 -7.64
C SER A 155 22.60 -22.59 -6.48
N LYS A 156 23.73 -23.28 -6.38
CA LYS A 156 24.02 -24.21 -5.26
C LYS A 156 24.00 -23.52 -3.90
N HIS A 157 24.27 -22.21 -3.86
CA HIS A 157 24.36 -21.40 -2.66
C HIS A 157 23.44 -20.18 -2.77
N VAL A 158 22.12 -20.43 -2.73
CA VAL A 158 21.07 -19.41 -2.94
C VAL A 158 21.26 -18.20 -2.03
N SER A 159 21.54 -18.39 -0.74
CA SER A 159 21.75 -17.28 0.20
C SER A 159 22.94 -16.41 -0.20
N ALA A 160 24.11 -17.03 -0.43
CA ALA A 160 25.31 -16.30 -0.82
C ALA A 160 25.13 -15.56 -2.16
N SER A 161 24.44 -16.17 -3.13
CA SER A 161 24.13 -15.53 -4.42
C SER A 161 23.17 -14.36 -4.25
N LEU A 162 22.13 -14.50 -3.42
CA LEU A 162 21.16 -13.45 -3.11
C LEU A 162 21.85 -12.21 -2.51
N PHE A 163 22.77 -12.38 -1.55
CA PHE A 163 23.47 -11.25 -0.95
C PHE A 163 24.48 -10.57 -1.90
N LYS A 164 24.95 -11.25 -2.94
CA LYS A 164 25.81 -10.65 -3.99
C LYS A 164 25.02 -9.83 -5.01
N ALA A 165 23.73 -10.10 -5.17
CA ALA A 165 22.86 -9.34 -6.08
C ALA A 165 22.72 -7.88 -5.64
N ASN A 166 22.15 -7.03 -6.50
CA ASN A 166 21.78 -5.67 -6.10
C ASN A 166 20.48 -5.66 -5.27
N ALA A 167 20.18 -4.54 -4.63
CA ALA A 167 19.02 -4.40 -3.74
C ALA A 167 17.68 -4.53 -4.48
N GLN A 168 17.62 -4.24 -5.78
CA GLN A 168 16.43 -4.45 -6.61
C GLN A 168 16.12 -5.93 -6.77
N VAL A 169 17.09 -6.72 -7.22
CA VAL A 169 16.96 -8.17 -7.40
C VAL A 169 16.73 -8.87 -6.07
N PHE A 170 17.47 -8.48 -5.02
CA PHE A 170 17.27 -9.02 -3.67
C PHE A 170 15.81 -8.85 -3.24
N SER A 171 15.28 -7.64 -3.37
CA SER A 171 13.93 -7.31 -2.91
C SER A 171 12.85 -7.99 -3.75
N ALA A 172 13.06 -8.06 -5.08
CA ALA A 172 12.16 -8.76 -5.97
C ALA A 172 12.05 -10.24 -5.57
N LEU A 173 13.21 -10.91 -5.46
CA LEU A 173 13.24 -12.33 -5.14
C LEU A 173 12.66 -12.59 -3.74
N PHE A 174 13.06 -11.81 -2.74
CA PHE A 174 12.51 -11.93 -1.40
C PHE A 174 10.98 -11.80 -1.40
N ASN A 175 10.40 -10.84 -2.13
CA ASN A 175 8.94 -10.67 -2.16
C ASN A 175 8.21 -11.85 -2.82
N HIS A 176 8.87 -12.55 -3.74
CA HIS A 176 8.32 -13.71 -4.42
C HIS A 176 8.39 -15.00 -3.59
N LEU A 177 9.42 -15.16 -2.75
CA LEU A 177 9.63 -16.34 -1.94
C LEU A 177 8.52 -16.60 -0.90
N SER A 178 8.25 -17.89 -0.66
CA SER A 178 7.43 -18.33 0.47
C SER A 178 8.07 -17.94 1.80
N TYR A 179 7.27 -17.97 2.86
CA TYR A 179 7.77 -17.62 4.19
C TYR A 179 8.82 -18.61 4.68
N GLU A 180 8.60 -19.90 4.45
CA GLU A 180 9.49 -21.00 4.82
C GLU A 180 10.84 -20.86 4.11
N LYS A 181 10.83 -20.52 2.81
CA LYS A 181 12.06 -20.36 2.04
C LYS A 181 12.87 -19.15 2.50
N LYS A 182 12.20 -18.07 2.91
CA LYS A 182 12.86 -16.92 3.55
C LYS A 182 13.59 -17.36 4.81
N LEU A 183 12.91 -18.05 5.73
CA LEU A 183 13.52 -18.51 6.98
C LEU A 183 14.79 -19.34 6.70
N GLN A 184 14.71 -20.31 5.78
CA GLN A 184 15.87 -21.13 5.40
C GLN A 184 17.06 -20.30 4.88
N ILE A 185 16.80 -19.34 3.98
CA ILE A 185 17.87 -18.49 3.41
C ILE A 185 18.56 -17.66 4.49
N PHE A 186 17.84 -17.21 5.51
CA PHE A 186 18.35 -16.34 6.57
C PHE A 186 18.82 -17.06 7.84
N GLU A 187 18.65 -18.39 7.92
CA GLU A 187 19.34 -19.23 8.91
C GLU A 187 20.84 -19.39 8.56
N GLU A 188 21.18 -19.31 7.28
CA GLU A 188 22.58 -19.33 6.82
C GLU A 188 23.38 -18.10 7.27
N ARG A 189 24.71 -18.21 7.21
CA ARG A 189 25.61 -17.10 7.56
C ARG A 189 25.40 -15.91 6.61
N ILE A 190 24.94 -14.79 7.16
CA ILE A 190 24.77 -13.54 6.40
C ILE A 190 26.11 -12.78 6.27
N PRO A 191 26.54 -12.45 5.05
CA PRO A 191 27.81 -11.77 4.82
C PRO A 191 27.65 -10.24 5.03
N ILE A 192 28.25 -9.74 6.12
CA ILE A 192 28.01 -8.37 6.63
C ILE A 192 28.45 -7.27 5.66
N LYS A 193 29.51 -7.50 4.88
CA LYS A 193 30.02 -6.51 3.91
C LYS A 193 28.99 -6.26 2.80
N GLU A 194 28.40 -7.33 2.29
CA GLU A 194 27.38 -7.33 1.26
C GLU A 194 26.07 -6.75 1.79
N LEU A 195 25.69 -7.10 3.03
CA LEU A 195 24.54 -6.49 3.70
C LEU A 195 24.70 -4.97 3.86
N ASN A 196 25.89 -4.48 4.23
CA ASN A 196 26.16 -3.04 4.28
C ASN A 196 25.99 -2.37 2.91
N ARG A 197 26.55 -2.98 1.85
CA ARG A 197 26.38 -2.49 0.48
C ARG A 197 24.89 -2.39 0.12
N LEU A 198 24.11 -3.43 0.36
CA LEU A 198 22.67 -3.45 0.05
C LEU A 198 21.89 -2.37 0.82
N LEU A 199 22.23 -2.15 2.10
CA LEU A 199 21.63 -1.08 2.91
C LEU A 199 21.96 0.31 2.36
N ASP A 200 23.18 0.47 1.84
CA ASP A 200 23.72 1.73 1.32
C ASP A 200 23.30 2.02 -0.13
N GLU A 201 22.79 1.04 -0.87
CA GLU A 201 22.14 1.26 -2.18
C GLU A 201 20.82 2.04 -2.05
N ASN A 202 20.24 2.12 -0.85
CA ASN A 202 19.04 2.88 -0.54
C ASN A 202 17.84 2.60 -1.48
N TYR A 203 17.69 1.35 -1.92
CA TYR A 203 16.60 0.97 -2.81
C TYR A 203 15.26 0.88 -2.05
N PRO A 204 14.17 1.55 -2.50
CA PRO A 204 12.92 1.64 -1.72
C PRO A 204 12.29 0.30 -1.33
N ALA A 205 12.30 -0.70 -2.22
CA ALA A 205 11.74 -2.01 -1.88
C ALA A 205 12.60 -2.76 -0.84
N PHE A 206 13.92 -2.57 -0.87
CA PHE A 206 14.84 -3.17 0.09
C PHE A 206 14.68 -2.51 1.46
N ASN A 207 14.54 -1.18 1.51
CA ASN A 207 14.24 -0.45 2.74
C ASN A 207 12.95 -0.95 3.40
N ARG A 208 11.89 -1.20 2.61
CA ARG A 208 10.63 -1.79 3.09
C ARG A 208 10.83 -3.22 3.61
N LEU A 209 11.66 -4.01 2.94
CA LEU A 209 12.01 -5.36 3.37
C LEU A 209 12.73 -5.34 4.72
N ILE A 210 13.70 -4.45 4.93
CA ILE A 210 14.41 -4.33 6.23
C ILE A 210 13.42 -4.01 7.36
N TYR A 211 12.44 -3.14 7.09
CA TYR A 211 11.36 -2.88 8.05
C TYR A 211 10.58 -4.15 8.40
N GLN A 212 10.20 -4.96 7.41
CA GLN A 212 9.49 -6.23 7.63
C GLN A 212 10.36 -7.23 8.41
N VAL A 213 11.64 -7.37 8.07
CA VAL A 213 12.59 -8.28 8.73
C VAL A 213 12.71 -7.98 10.22
N ILE A 214 12.83 -6.70 10.60
CA ILE A 214 13.03 -6.33 12.00
C ILE A 214 11.76 -6.54 12.84
N LEU A 215 10.58 -6.38 12.23
CA LEU A 215 9.30 -6.65 12.90
C LEU A 215 8.94 -8.14 12.95
N ASP A 216 9.58 -8.97 12.14
CA ASP A 216 9.32 -10.40 12.13
C ASP A 216 9.99 -11.08 13.35
N PRO A 217 9.23 -11.78 14.20
CA PRO A 217 9.78 -12.45 15.37
C PRO A 217 10.74 -13.59 15.00
N LYS A 218 10.55 -14.27 13.86
CA LYS A 218 11.30 -15.47 13.46
C LYS A 218 12.61 -15.18 12.71
N LEU A 219 12.82 -13.96 12.21
CA LEU A 219 14.04 -13.60 11.47
C LEU A 219 15.18 -13.11 12.36
N ASP A 220 15.44 -13.78 13.48
CA ASP A 220 16.41 -13.32 14.47
C ASP A 220 17.87 -13.32 13.99
N HIS A 221 18.27 -14.32 13.20
CA HIS A 221 19.58 -14.37 12.55
C HIS A 221 19.84 -13.18 11.62
N PHE A 222 18.80 -12.70 10.92
CA PHE A 222 18.92 -11.52 10.06
C PHE A 222 19.00 -10.24 10.91
N LYS A 223 18.16 -10.12 11.94
CA LYS A 223 18.28 -9.03 12.92
C LYS A 223 19.69 -8.98 13.54
N ASP A 224 20.30 -10.15 13.76
CA ASP A 224 21.66 -10.32 14.30
C ASP A 224 22.72 -9.77 13.37
N ALA A 225 22.59 -10.08 12.08
CA ALA A 225 23.45 -9.54 11.04
C ALA A 225 23.29 -8.02 10.90
N LEU A 226 22.06 -7.51 10.95
CA LEU A 226 21.79 -6.06 10.93
C LEU A 226 22.42 -5.34 12.14
N ALA A 227 22.52 -6.01 13.29
CA ALA A 227 23.18 -5.44 14.46
C ALA A 227 24.72 -5.41 14.37
N LYS A 228 25.29 -6.16 13.43
CA LYS A 228 26.72 -6.17 13.08
C LYS A 228 26.99 -5.26 11.87
N SER A 229 25.96 -4.87 11.13
CA SER A 229 26.03 -3.95 9.99
C SER A 229 26.18 -2.48 10.45
N ASN A 230 26.62 -1.63 9.54
CA ASN A 230 26.73 -0.18 9.72
C ASN A 230 26.31 0.52 8.43
N ALA A 231 24.99 0.71 8.25
CA ALA A 231 24.47 1.48 7.14
C ALA A 231 24.84 2.97 7.30
N THR A 232 25.30 3.58 6.22
CA THR A 232 25.73 4.98 6.18
C THR A 232 24.93 5.82 5.18
N HIS A 233 24.32 5.19 4.16
CA HIS A 233 23.59 5.88 3.09
C HIS A 233 22.22 5.22 2.88
N SER A 234 21.25 5.55 3.72
CA SER A 234 19.90 5.00 3.60
C SER A 234 18.83 6.04 3.94
N ASN A 235 17.55 5.68 3.77
CA ASN A 235 16.46 6.58 4.06
C ASN A 235 16.14 6.65 5.57
N ALA A 236 15.33 7.64 5.95
CA ALA A 236 14.95 7.88 7.34
C ALA A 236 14.32 6.65 8.00
N GLN A 237 13.46 5.91 7.28
CA GLN A 237 12.77 4.73 7.81
C GLN A 237 13.74 3.58 8.08
N THR A 238 14.69 3.30 7.19
CA THR A 238 15.70 2.26 7.36
C THR A 238 16.59 2.58 8.55
N PHE A 239 17.11 3.80 8.65
CA PHE A 239 17.88 4.20 9.83
C PHE A 239 17.05 4.09 11.12
N PHE A 240 15.79 4.55 11.09
CA PHE A 240 14.91 4.46 12.25
C PHE A 240 14.76 3.01 12.72
N ILE A 241 14.41 2.09 11.83
CA ILE A 241 14.16 0.70 12.21
C ILE A 241 15.46 -0.03 12.59
N LEU A 242 16.61 0.31 11.98
CA LEU A 242 17.91 -0.15 12.45
C LEU A 242 18.18 0.31 13.90
N GLY A 243 17.82 1.55 14.24
CA GLY A 243 17.86 2.05 15.62
C GLY A 243 17.01 1.20 16.57
N ILE A 244 15.79 0.83 16.17
CA ILE A 244 14.93 -0.07 16.93
C ILE A 244 15.58 -1.45 17.11
N ASN A 245 16.17 -2.02 16.06
CA ASN A 245 16.88 -3.29 16.16
C ASN A 245 18.02 -3.23 17.20
N GLU A 246 18.77 -2.13 17.24
CA GLU A 246 19.82 -1.94 18.26
C GLU A 246 19.25 -1.80 19.69
N ILE A 247 18.09 -1.14 19.87
CA ILE A 247 17.41 -1.08 21.17
C ILE A 247 17.02 -2.49 21.65
N LEU A 248 16.42 -3.30 20.77
CA LEU A 248 16.04 -4.68 21.08
C LEU A 248 17.24 -5.54 21.51
N ARG A 249 18.45 -5.12 21.11
CA ARG A 249 19.72 -5.78 21.40
C ARG A 249 20.50 -5.11 22.52
N LYS A 250 19.87 -4.20 23.25
CA LYS A 250 20.45 -3.45 24.37
C LYS A 250 21.70 -2.63 23.98
N LYS A 251 21.80 -2.22 22.71
CA LYS A 251 22.90 -1.42 22.15
C LYS A 251 22.51 0.06 22.01
N THR A 252 22.16 0.69 23.12
CA THR A 252 21.60 2.06 23.16
C THR A 252 22.45 3.12 22.46
N SER A 253 23.78 3.05 22.57
CA SER A 253 24.69 4.01 21.90
C SER A 253 24.63 3.91 20.38
N LYS A 254 24.55 2.68 19.83
CA LYS A 254 24.42 2.46 18.39
C LYS A 254 23.01 2.83 17.90
N ALA A 255 21.99 2.54 18.71
CA ALA A 255 20.63 2.98 18.44
C ALA A 255 20.53 4.50 18.31
N LEU A 256 21.14 5.25 19.25
CA LEU A 256 21.16 6.71 19.23
C LEU A 256 21.74 7.25 17.92
N LYS A 257 22.88 6.72 17.45
CA LYS A 257 23.49 7.12 16.18
C LYS A 257 22.56 6.89 14.98
N TYR A 258 21.81 5.78 14.98
CA TYR A 258 20.85 5.51 13.92
C TYR A 258 19.63 6.44 13.98
N PHE A 259 19.13 6.79 15.17
CA PHE A 259 18.05 7.78 15.30
C PHE A 259 18.51 9.20 14.89
N GLU A 260 19.76 9.57 15.18
CA GLU A 260 20.38 10.82 14.71
C GLU A 260 20.50 10.83 13.16
N ARG A 261 20.96 9.73 12.56
CA ARG A 261 20.99 9.59 11.09
C ARG A 261 19.59 9.64 10.48
N SER A 262 18.61 9.01 11.13
CA SER A 262 17.21 9.01 10.70
C SER A 262 16.66 10.43 10.63
N GLU A 263 16.85 11.22 11.69
CA GLU A 263 16.47 12.63 11.72
C GLU A 263 17.19 13.43 10.62
N ALA A 264 18.50 13.26 10.48
CA ALA A 264 19.32 14.06 9.58
C ALA A 264 18.97 13.92 8.09
N VAL A 265 18.38 12.80 7.67
CA VAL A 265 17.99 12.55 6.27
C VAL A 265 16.53 12.84 5.99
N VAL A 266 15.72 13.20 6.99
CA VAL A 266 14.35 13.65 6.77
C VAL A 266 14.38 15.07 6.18
N LYS A 267 13.61 15.28 5.11
CA LYS A 267 13.42 16.59 4.50
C LYS A 267 12.07 17.19 4.91
N ASP A 268 10.99 16.63 4.38
CA ASP A 268 9.63 17.20 4.47
C ASP A 268 8.61 16.22 5.11
N ASP A 269 9.04 15.47 6.12
CA ASP A 269 8.20 14.51 6.86
C ASP A 269 8.38 14.70 8.38
N ASP A 270 7.68 15.69 8.93
CA ASP A 270 7.76 16.04 10.34
C ASP A 270 7.40 14.87 11.26
N PHE A 271 6.50 13.96 10.83
CA PHE A 271 6.19 12.77 11.60
C PHE A 271 7.43 11.87 11.76
N SER A 272 8.15 11.58 10.68
CA SER A 272 9.38 10.77 10.76
C SER A 272 10.48 11.47 11.55
N LYS A 273 10.60 12.79 11.40
CA LYS A 273 11.56 13.60 12.17
C LYS A 273 11.27 13.55 13.66
N ASP A 274 10.04 13.84 14.06
CA ASP A 274 9.59 13.84 15.45
C ASP A 274 9.74 12.47 16.10
N ARG A 275 9.40 11.42 15.34
CA ARG A 275 9.59 10.04 15.77
C ARG A 275 11.07 9.77 16.06
N ALA A 276 11.99 10.17 15.17
CA ALA A 276 13.42 9.98 15.38
C ALA A 276 13.92 10.75 16.61
N ILE A 277 13.58 12.03 16.75
CA ILE A 277 13.95 12.88 17.89
C ILE A 277 13.42 12.30 19.21
N PHE A 278 12.17 11.82 19.22
CA PHE A 278 11.59 11.19 20.40
C PHE A 278 12.39 9.96 20.85
N TRP A 279 12.79 9.12 19.91
CA TRP A 279 13.62 7.95 20.23
C TRP A 279 15.04 8.32 20.65
N GLN A 280 15.62 9.39 20.11
CA GLN A 280 16.87 9.96 20.66
C GLN A 280 16.70 10.40 22.12
N TYR A 281 15.57 11.04 22.47
CA TYR A 281 15.26 11.39 23.86
C TYR A 281 15.09 10.15 24.73
N LEU A 282 14.37 9.11 24.26
CA LEU A 282 14.22 7.88 25.03
C LEU A 282 15.55 7.18 25.29
N ALA A 283 16.47 7.19 24.31
CA ALA A 283 17.79 6.56 24.42
C ALA A 283 18.79 7.38 25.26
N SER A 284 18.76 8.72 25.16
CA SER A 284 19.75 9.61 25.79
C SER A 284 19.29 10.30 27.07
N LYS A 285 17.97 10.40 27.29
CA LYS A 285 17.30 11.19 28.34
C LYS A 285 17.65 12.68 28.36
N LYS A 286 18.19 13.23 27.27
CA LYS A 286 18.56 14.64 27.16
C LYS A 286 17.33 15.55 27.07
N LYS A 287 17.14 16.44 28.05
CA LYS A 287 16.02 17.39 28.09
C LYS A 287 15.95 18.29 26.84
N LYS A 288 17.10 18.74 26.33
CA LYS A 288 17.19 19.59 25.13
C LYS A 288 16.56 18.94 23.88
N THR A 289 16.66 17.62 23.76
CA THR A 289 16.02 16.86 22.67
C THR A 289 14.50 16.93 22.77
N LEU A 290 13.96 16.83 23.99
CA LEU A 290 12.52 16.97 24.25
C LEU A 290 12.02 18.40 24.04
N GLU A 291 12.83 19.40 24.40
CA GLU A 291 12.54 20.82 24.16
C GLU A 291 12.43 21.09 22.65
N SER A 292 13.35 20.58 21.83
CA SER A 292 13.26 20.64 20.36
C SER A 292 11.96 20.01 19.83
N LEU A 293 11.64 18.79 20.28
CA LEU A 293 10.42 18.07 19.86
C LEU A 293 9.13 18.82 20.22
N SER A 294 9.10 19.55 21.34
CA SER A 294 7.91 20.33 21.76
C SER A 294 7.58 21.50 20.84
N GLN A 295 8.52 21.93 20.00
CA GLN A 295 8.33 23.02 19.04
C GLN A 295 7.86 22.53 17.67
N SER A 296 7.75 21.22 17.46
CA SER A 296 7.34 20.65 16.18
C SER A 296 5.95 21.15 15.74
N PRO A 297 5.81 21.59 14.48
CA PRO A 297 4.52 22.02 13.92
C PRO A 297 3.59 20.83 13.67
N ALA A 298 4.08 19.59 13.68
CA ALA A 298 3.26 18.44 13.38
C ALA A 298 2.48 17.97 14.60
N LEU A 299 1.16 17.80 14.43
CA LEU A 299 0.35 17.07 15.40
C LEU A 299 0.61 15.57 15.26
N ASN A 300 1.31 15.01 16.23
CA ASN A 300 1.48 13.59 16.39
C ASN A 300 1.68 13.25 17.89
N LEU A 301 1.72 11.95 18.20
CA LEU A 301 1.86 11.49 19.59
C LEU A 301 3.15 12.01 20.25
N TYR A 302 4.22 12.21 19.48
CA TYR A 302 5.54 12.57 19.99
C TYR A 302 5.61 14.06 20.39
N SER A 303 5.17 14.95 19.50
CA SER A 303 5.10 16.39 19.77
C SER A 303 4.09 16.71 20.88
N LEU A 304 2.96 15.99 20.91
CA LEU A 304 1.97 16.08 21.97
C LEU A 304 2.55 15.63 23.32
N TYR A 305 3.26 14.50 23.36
CA TYR A 305 3.95 14.03 24.56
C TYR A 305 4.95 15.06 25.06
N ALA A 306 5.80 15.60 24.17
CA ALA A 306 6.82 16.58 24.54
C ALA A 306 6.21 17.85 25.13
N SER A 307 5.18 18.39 24.47
CA SER A 307 4.47 19.59 24.93
C SER A 307 3.81 19.38 26.30
N ARG A 308 3.13 18.23 26.48
CA ARG A 308 2.50 17.89 27.77
C ARG A 308 3.54 17.68 28.88
N LYS A 309 4.66 17.01 28.57
CA LYS A 309 5.72 16.72 29.54
C LYS A 309 6.46 17.98 29.98
N LEU A 310 6.64 18.94 29.08
CA LEU A 310 7.29 20.23 29.35
C LEU A 310 6.33 21.34 29.78
N LYS A 311 5.01 21.09 29.72
CA LYS A 311 3.95 22.07 29.98
C LYS A 311 4.05 23.29 29.04
N THR A 312 4.36 23.06 27.77
CA THR A 312 4.42 24.09 26.73
C THR A 312 3.17 24.04 25.86
N THR A 313 2.87 25.16 25.20
CA THR A 313 1.81 25.24 24.20
C THR A 313 2.30 24.67 22.86
N PRO A 314 1.56 23.74 22.22
CA PRO A 314 1.91 23.24 20.89
C PRO A 314 1.87 24.35 19.82
N SER A 315 2.66 24.20 18.75
CA SER A 315 2.72 25.16 17.63
C SER A 315 1.64 24.94 16.56
N TYR A 316 0.80 23.91 16.71
CA TYR A 316 -0.33 23.61 15.83
C TYR A 316 -1.69 23.89 16.48
N ARG A 317 -2.73 23.98 15.64
CA ARG A 317 -4.12 24.16 16.09
C ARG A 317 -4.96 22.93 15.76
N ILE A 318 -5.82 22.56 16.71
CA ILE A 318 -6.83 21.51 16.53
C ILE A 318 -8.20 22.17 16.42
N ILE A 319 -8.96 21.84 15.37
CA ILE A 319 -10.35 22.25 15.17
C ILE A 319 -11.23 21.02 15.30
N SER A 320 -12.06 20.99 16.33
CA SER A 320 -13.02 19.89 16.59
C SER A 320 -14.46 20.20 16.16
N ARG A 321 -14.74 21.46 15.81
CA ARG A 321 -16.06 21.88 15.34
C ARG A 321 -15.92 22.98 14.30
N ILE A 322 -16.63 22.84 13.17
CA ILE A 322 -16.83 23.92 12.21
C ILE A 322 -18.08 24.68 12.61
N GLN A 323 -17.97 26.00 12.71
CA GLN A 323 -19.10 26.87 13.05
C GLN A 323 -19.92 27.21 11.80
N ASN A 324 -21.18 27.60 12.00
CA ASN A 324 -22.08 28.12 10.97
C ASN A 324 -22.37 27.13 9.83
N LEU A 325 -22.47 25.84 10.14
CA LEU A 325 -23.00 24.84 9.21
C LEU A 325 -24.52 24.89 9.20
N SER A 326 -25.12 24.88 8.01
CA SER A 326 -26.57 24.75 7.86
C SER A 326 -27.04 23.34 8.20
N GLN A 327 -28.23 23.24 8.80
CA GLN A 327 -28.95 21.99 9.06
C GLN A 327 -29.73 21.49 7.84
N GLU A 328 -29.87 22.34 6.81
CA GLU A 328 -30.56 22.00 5.58
C GLU A 328 -29.78 20.97 4.76
N ASP A 329 -30.44 20.42 3.74
CA ASP A 329 -29.78 19.55 2.79
C ASP A 329 -28.83 20.34 1.87
N PRO A 330 -27.62 19.84 1.61
CA PRO A 330 -26.73 20.45 0.63
C PRO A 330 -27.36 20.40 -0.77
N PRO A 331 -26.99 21.31 -1.67
CA PRO A 331 -27.55 21.38 -3.03
C PRO A 331 -27.06 20.27 -3.97
N PHE A 332 -26.50 19.18 -3.44
CA PHE A 332 -25.93 18.05 -4.17
C PHE A 332 -26.11 16.76 -3.38
N ASP A 333 -26.06 15.62 -4.08
CA ASP A 333 -26.15 14.31 -3.46
C ASP A 333 -24.80 13.90 -2.84
N THR A 334 -24.76 13.83 -1.50
CA THR A 334 -23.59 13.38 -0.73
C THR A 334 -23.35 11.88 -0.82
N HIS A 335 -24.28 11.11 -1.39
CA HIS A 335 -24.15 9.67 -1.58
C HIS A 335 -23.64 9.28 -2.97
N ASP A 336 -23.52 10.21 -3.92
CA ASP A 336 -22.95 9.92 -5.25
C ASP A 336 -21.41 9.99 -5.19
N PRO A 337 -20.72 8.83 -5.27
CA PRO A 337 -19.27 8.81 -5.13
C PRO A 337 -18.56 9.42 -6.34
N PHE A 338 -19.20 9.48 -7.52
CA PHE A 338 -18.65 10.13 -8.71
C PHE A 338 -18.77 11.65 -8.61
N LEU A 339 -19.87 12.18 -8.07
CA LEU A 339 -20.00 13.62 -7.81
C LEU A 339 -18.93 14.08 -6.82
N TRP A 340 -18.72 13.33 -5.74
CA TRP A 340 -17.64 13.64 -4.79
C TRP A 340 -16.26 13.61 -5.47
N GLN A 341 -15.97 12.57 -6.26
CA GLN A 341 -14.69 12.46 -6.95
C GLN A 341 -14.42 13.70 -7.83
N ILE A 342 -15.40 14.08 -8.68
CA ILE A 342 -15.29 15.24 -9.58
C ILE A 342 -15.12 16.53 -8.79
N PHE A 343 -15.95 16.73 -7.76
CA PHE A 343 -15.89 17.94 -6.93
C PHE A 343 -14.54 18.07 -6.24
N LYS A 344 -14.05 16.99 -5.64
CA LYS A 344 -12.76 16.93 -4.93
C LYS A 344 -11.60 17.26 -5.87
N GLU A 345 -11.51 16.60 -7.02
CA GLU A 345 -10.43 16.80 -7.98
C GLU A 345 -10.42 18.24 -8.52
N LYS A 346 -11.59 18.74 -8.92
CA LYS A 346 -11.75 20.13 -9.36
C LYS A 346 -11.30 21.12 -8.29
N THR A 347 -11.79 20.96 -7.06
CA THR A 347 -11.52 21.90 -5.96
C THR A 347 -10.05 21.89 -5.54
N LEU A 348 -9.41 20.72 -5.48
CA LEU A 348 -7.99 20.61 -5.14
C LEU A 348 -7.07 21.15 -6.25
N SER A 349 -7.53 21.18 -7.51
CA SER A 349 -6.75 21.77 -8.61
C SER A 349 -6.69 23.31 -8.60
N LEU A 350 -7.57 23.96 -7.83
CA LEU A 350 -7.64 25.43 -7.78
C LEU A 350 -6.42 26.01 -7.06
N LYS A 351 -5.65 26.86 -7.75
CA LYS A 351 -4.50 27.54 -7.14
C LYS A 351 -4.88 28.83 -6.41
N ASP A 352 -5.93 29.50 -6.87
CA ASP A 352 -6.43 30.73 -6.26
C ASP A 352 -7.24 30.43 -5.00
N GLU A 353 -6.89 31.10 -3.90
CA GLU A 353 -7.55 30.93 -2.60
C GLU A 353 -8.98 31.48 -2.59
N GLY A 354 -9.24 32.54 -3.35
CA GLY A 354 -10.60 33.10 -3.48
C GLY A 354 -11.55 32.09 -4.13
N ALA A 355 -11.13 31.52 -5.26
CA ALA A 355 -11.86 30.50 -6.00
C ALA A 355 -12.04 29.21 -5.19
N PHE A 356 -11.00 28.77 -4.48
CA PHE A 356 -11.09 27.62 -3.58
C PHE A 356 -12.14 27.85 -2.49
N ASN A 357 -12.06 28.98 -1.78
CA ASN A 357 -13.03 29.32 -0.74
C ASN A 357 -14.44 29.52 -1.29
N ALA A 358 -14.59 30.05 -2.50
CA ALA A 358 -15.88 30.16 -3.17
C ALA A 358 -16.50 28.79 -3.48
N MET A 359 -15.71 27.81 -3.93
CA MET A 359 -16.18 26.43 -4.13
C MET A 359 -16.59 25.78 -2.81
N LEU A 360 -15.86 26.01 -1.72
CA LEU A 360 -16.20 25.42 -0.41
C LEU A 360 -17.53 25.89 0.16
N LYS A 361 -18.07 27.06 -0.28
CA LYS A 361 -19.36 27.57 0.19
C LYS A 361 -20.50 26.56 -0.02
N SER A 362 -20.44 25.74 -1.06
CA SER A 362 -21.47 24.73 -1.30
C SER A 362 -21.45 23.58 -0.28
N LEU A 363 -20.39 23.47 0.55
CA LEU A 363 -20.22 22.40 1.54
C LEU A 363 -20.51 22.85 2.99
N TYR A 364 -20.99 24.07 3.22
CA TYR A 364 -21.31 24.59 4.57
C TYR A 364 -22.64 24.04 5.12
N TYR A 365 -22.77 22.72 5.15
CA TYR A 365 -23.91 21.98 5.69
C TYR A 365 -23.38 20.86 6.60
N GLU A 366 -24.16 20.46 7.62
CA GLU A 366 -23.75 19.37 8.51
C GLU A 366 -23.52 18.06 7.76
N LYS A 367 -24.40 17.75 6.80
CA LYS A 367 -24.33 16.53 5.98
C LYS A 367 -23.15 16.50 5.00
N SER A 368 -22.48 17.64 4.77
CA SER A 368 -21.27 17.74 3.93
C SER A 368 -20.04 18.21 4.70
N ALA A 369 -20.11 18.21 6.04
CA ALA A 369 -19.00 18.59 6.90
C ALA A 369 -17.74 17.71 6.68
N PRO A 370 -17.84 16.39 6.44
CA PRO A 370 -16.68 15.56 6.13
C PRO A 370 -15.93 16.02 4.87
N GLU A 371 -16.64 16.31 3.79
CA GLU A 371 -16.11 16.77 2.51
C GLU A 371 -15.42 18.13 2.66
N LEU A 372 -16.09 19.08 3.35
CA LEU A 372 -15.54 20.41 3.64
C LEU A 372 -14.21 20.28 4.39
N THR A 373 -14.21 19.47 5.44
CA THR A 373 -13.07 19.25 6.32
C THR A 373 -11.91 18.60 5.59
N TYR A 374 -12.19 17.61 4.75
CA TYR A 374 -11.18 16.97 3.93
C TYR A 374 -10.46 18.01 3.06
N LEU A 375 -11.19 18.88 2.35
CA LEU A 375 -10.60 19.88 1.47
C LEU A 375 -9.82 20.94 2.26
N LEU A 376 -10.36 21.42 3.38
CA LEU A 376 -9.65 22.33 4.28
C LEU A 376 -8.35 21.72 4.83
N SER A 377 -8.36 20.43 5.17
CA SER A 377 -7.16 19.72 5.65
C SER A 377 -6.08 19.60 4.56
N GLN A 378 -6.49 19.37 3.30
CA GLN A 378 -5.55 19.27 2.18
C GLN A 378 -4.89 20.62 1.88
N ARG A 379 -5.59 21.73 2.12
CA ARG A 379 -5.06 23.09 1.91
C ARG A 379 -4.18 23.57 3.06
N ASN A 380 -4.55 23.26 4.29
CA ASN A 380 -3.90 23.75 5.52
C ASN A 380 -2.92 22.74 6.14
N LYS A 381 -2.30 21.88 5.31
CA LYS A 381 -1.37 20.86 5.77
C LYS A 381 -0.36 21.47 6.77
N ASP A 382 -0.13 20.73 7.85
CA ASP A 382 0.90 20.99 8.87
C ASP A 382 0.70 22.21 9.77
N LYS A 383 -0.47 22.87 9.72
CA LYS A 383 -0.79 24.01 10.61
C LYS A 383 -2.11 23.86 11.35
N ILE A 384 -3.12 23.32 10.67
CA ILE A 384 -4.47 23.18 11.21
C ILE A 384 -4.91 21.74 11.01
N TYR A 385 -5.23 21.10 12.13
CA TYR A 385 -5.67 19.72 12.17
C TYR A 385 -7.15 19.67 12.52
N TYR A 386 -7.94 19.01 11.68
CA TYR A 386 -9.37 18.90 11.86
C TYR A 386 -9.72 17.51 12.40
N TYR A 387 -10.37 17.46 13.58
CA TYR A 387 -10.83 16.26 14.25
C TYR A 387 -12.31 16.42 14.58
N LEU A 388 -13.14 16.34 13.55
CA LEU A 388 -14.59 16.46 13.70
C LEU A 388 -15.21 15.14 14.14
N SER A 389 -16.40 15.27 14.71
CA SER A 389 -17.33 14.17 14.98
C SER A 389 -18.58 14.34 14.08
N PRO A 390 -18.50 14.08 12.77
CA PRO A 390 -19.67 14.16 11.91
C PRO A 390 -20.66 13.05 12.26
N TYR A 391 -21.95 13.29 12.01
CA TYR A 391 -23.03 12.33 12.27
C TYR A 391 -23.15 11.92 13.75
N GLU A 392 -22.80 12.83 14.67
CA GLU A 392 -23.05 12.66 16.11
C GLU A 392 -24.53 12.32 16.36
N GLY A 393 -24.77 11.33 17.22
CA GLY A 393 -26.11 10.79 17.49
C GLY A 393 -26.49 9.53 16.70
N ILE A 394 -25.72 9.13 15.68
CA ILE A 394 -25.87 7.80 15.05
C ILE A 394 -25.14 6.71 15.87
N ILE A 395 -24.06 7.10 16.57
CA ILE A 395 -23.28 6.22 17.44
C ILE A 395 -23.46 6.72 18.87
N GLU A 396 -24.01 5.86 19.75
CA GLU A 396 -23.99 6.10 21.20
C GLU A 396 -22.60 5.73 21.73
N TRP A 397 -21.90 6.71 22.32
CA TRP A 397 -20.67 6.46 23.05
C TRP A 397 -21.03 5.85 24.41
N GLN A 398 -20.65 4.60 24.63
CA GLN A 398 -20.78 3.93 25.94
C GLN A 398 -19.64 4.34 26.89
#